data_AF-A0ABC8UFR4-F1
#
_entry.id   AF-A0ABC8UFR4-F1
#
_cell.length_a   1.000
_cell.length_b   1.000
_cell.length_c   1.000
_cell.angle_alpha   90.00
_cell.angle_beta   90.00
_cell.angle_gamma   90.00
#
_symmetry.space_group_name_H-M   'P 1'
#
loop_
_entity.id
_entity.type
_entity.pdbx_description
1 polymer ?
#
loop_
_entity_poly.entity_id
_entity_poly.type
_entity_poly.pdbx_seq_one_letter_code
_entity_poly.pdbx_strand_id
1 'polypeptide(L)'
;MALLEFKLSKALTMAVFLKIRNEEVPEDLILFPTTSHLEACQFVATDHTAQLCLRIVDWLEGLASKALDLDNKVRGSYIGTYLPSTGVWNHTQRLLKKGASNSKTVHHLDFDAPTREHAQQLSDDKEQDESLLEDVWTLLRAGRLKEACALCRSAGQPWRAATLFPFGGLDQFPSVEALVKNGKNRTLQAIELESGIGHQWRLWKWASYCASERIAEQDGGKYETAVYAAQCSNLKRILPICTDWESACWALSKSWLDVQVDVELARLQPGGVDQFKSYEDAIERSPGQGVGVSASSVGSENWPLQVLNQQPRNLSALLQKLHSSDTVHEAVTRGCKEQQRQIEMNLMLGDIPRLLDLIWSWISPSEDGHSDFRPHGDPQMIRFGAHLVLVLRYLLSDQMRDAFREKMMTVGDLILHMYAMFLFSKQHEELVGIYASQLARHRCIDLFVHMMELRLNSSVHIRYKIFLSAIEYLPCSPGDDSKGNFEEIIERVLSRSREVKVGKYDKTSDVAEQHRLLSLQKAMVIQWLCFTPPSTINDAKIVSAKLLLRALMHR
;
A
#
# COMPACT_ATOMS: atom_id res chain seq x y z
N MET A 1 15.88 4.06 -3.58
CA MET A 1 15.13 3.20 -2.64
C MET A 1 14.02 4.03 -2.02
N ALA A 2 14.28 4.88 -1.01
CA ALA A 2 13.28 5.78 -0.40
C ALA A 2 12.36 6.57 -1.38
N LEU A 3 12.92 7.14 -2.46
CA LEU A 3 12.13 7.91 -3.44
C LEU A 3 11.26 7.04 -4.37
N LEU A 4 11.60 5.76 -4.53
CA LEU A 4 10.80 4.75 -5.23
C LEU A 4 9.69 4.26 -4.30
N GLU A 5 10.04 4.01 -3.05
CA GLU A 5 9.18 3.57 -1.95
C GLU A 5 8.05 4.55 -1.62
N PHE A 6 8.32 5.86 -1.57
CA PHE A 6 7.25 6.88 -1.45
C PHE A 6 6.32 6.96 -2.67
N LYS A 7 6.73 6.47 -3.85
CA LYS A 7 5.81 6.32 -4.99
C LYS A 7 4.88 5.11 -4.80
N LEU A 8 5.31 4.08 -4.07
CA LEU A 8 4.52 2.88 -3.76
C LEU A 8 3.41 3.21 -2.77
N SER A 9 3.72 3.95 -1.69
CA SER A 9 2.69 4.41 -0.75
C SER A 9 1.72 5.39 -1.40
N LYS A 10 2.17 6.23 -2.34
CA LYS A 10 1.28 7.06 -3.18
C LYS A 10 0.37 6.22 -4.07
N ALA A 11 0.89 5.16 -4.69
CA ALA A 11 0.08 4.25 -5.50
C ALA A 11 -0.97 3.54 -4.65
N LEU A 12 -0.62 3.12 -3.43
CA LEU A 12 -1.57 2.56 -2.47
C LEU A 12 -2.62 3.60 -2.04
N THR A 13 -2.23 4.84 -1.71
CA THR A 13 -3.20 5.91 -1.40
C THR A 13 -4.15 6.14 -2.57
N MET A 14 -3.67 6.15 -3.81
CA MET A 14 -4.53 6.30 -4.99
C MET A 14 -5.44 5.07 -5.17
N ALA A 15 -4.93 3.86 -4.97
CA ALA A 15 -5.70 2.62 -5.10
C ALA A 15 -6.79 2.53 -4.03
N VAL A 16 -6.47 2.84 -2.77
CA VAL A 16 -7.41 2.80 -1.65
C VAL A 16 -8.45 3.91 -1.76
N PHE A 17 -8.06 5.15 -2.11
CA PHE A 17 -8.94 6.32 -2.02
C PHE A 17 -9.54 6.84 -3.33
N LEU A 18 -8.91 6.70 -4.50
CA LEU A 18 -9.50 7.20 -5.75
C LEU A 18 -10.31 6.16 -6.53
N LYS A 19 -10.08 4.86 -6.31
CA LYS A 19 -10.93 3.80 -6.90
C LYS A 19 -12.20 3.56 -6.08
N ILE A 20 -12.50 4.37 -5.05
CA ILE A 20 -13.78 4.36 -4.29
C ILE A 20 -15.01 4.64 -5.19
N ARG A 21 -14.81 5.06 -6.45
CA ARG A 21 -15.89 5.03 -7.44
C ARG A 21 -16.23 3.58 -7.79
N ASN A 22 -17.41 3.13 -7.35
CA ASN A 22 -17.98 1.80 -7.59
C ASN A 22 -17.61 1.26 -8.98
N GLU A 23 -16.84 0.18 -8.99
CA GLU A 23 -16.68 -0.67 -10.17
C GLU A 23 -17.95 -1.50 -10.31
N GLU A 24 -18.96 -0.91 -10.93
CA GLU A 24 -20.21 -1.61 -11.19
C GLU A 24 -20.00 -2.64 -12.30
N VAL A 25 -20.54 -3.83 -12.09
CA VAL A 25 -20.55 -4.87 -13.12
C VAL A 25 -21.42 -4.38 -14.29
N PRO A 26 -20.90 -4.35 -15.53
CA PRO A 26 -21.67 -3.92 -16.69
C PRO A 26 -22.94 -4.75 -16.88
N GLU A 27 -24.09 -4.10 -16.99
CA GLU A 27 -25.40 -4.76 -17.12
C GLU A 27 -25.45 -5.71 -18.33
N ASP A 28 -24.74 -5.38 -19.40
CA ASP A 28 -24.70 -6.19 -20.61
C ASP A 28 -24.00 -7.53 -20.40
N LEU A 29 -23.15 -7.68 -19.37
CA LEU A 29 -22.45 -8.92 -19.04
C LEU A 29 -23.23 -9.83 -18.09
N ILE A 30 -24.31 -9.33 -17.48
CA ILE A 30 -25.13 -10.12 -16.55
C ILE A 30 -25.85 -11.22 -17.33
N LEU A 31 -25.67 -12.46 -16.90
CA LEU A 31 -26.28 -13.65 -17.45
C LEU A 31 -27.24 -14.27 -16.43
N PHE A 32 -28.36 -14.81 -16.90
CA PHE A 32 -29.29 -15.59 -16.09
C PHE A 32 -29.51 -16.98 -16.72
N PRO A 33 -29.37 -18.08 -15.95
CA PRO A 33 -28.86 -18.14 -14.58
C PRO A 33 -27.39 -17.68 -14.49
N THR A 34 -26.99 -17.14 -13.33
CA THR A 34 -25.65 -16.58 -13.11
C THR A 34 -24.59 -17.68 -13.06
N THR A 35 -23.33 -17.30 -13.32
CA THR A 35 -22.17 -18.20 -13.18
C THR A 35 -21.42 -17.89 -11.89
N SER A 36 -20.63 -18.84 -11.37
CA SER A 36 -19.80 -18.61 -10.18
C SER A 36 -18.83 -17.45 -10.34
N HIS A 37 -18.24 -17.28 -11.53
CA HIS A 37 -17.35 -16.15 -11.79
C HIS A 37 -18.10 -14.81 -11.76
N LEU A 38 -19.32 -14.75 -12.32
CA LEU A 38 -20.14 -13.54 -12.27
C LEU A 38 -20.54 -13.20 -10.83
N GLU A 39 -21.00 -14.19 -10.06
CA GLU A 39 -21.36 -14.02 -8.64
C GLU A 39 -20.17 -13.58 -7.80
N ALA A 40 -18.98 -14.18 -8.02
CA ALA A 40 -17.75 -13.76 -7.34
C ALA A 40 -17.40 -12.30 -7.65
N CYS A 41 -17.51 -11.88 -8.92
CA CYS A 41 -17.25 -10.49 -9.30
C CYS A 41 -18.29 -9.53 -8.70
N GLN A 42 -19.57 -9.92 -8.66
CA GLN A 42 -20.64 -9.12 -8.05
C GLN A 42 -20.44 -8.98 -6.53
N PHE A 43 -20.06 -10.05 -5.85
CA PHE A 43 -19.71 -10.03 -4.44
C PHE A 43 -18.54 -9.08 -4.16
N VAL A 44 -17.42 -9.22 -4.89
CA VAL A 44 -16.25 -8.36 -4.69
C VAL A 44 -16.52 -6.89 -5.06
N ALA A 45 -17.40 -6.64 -6.04
CA ALA A 45 -17.82 -5.28 -6.38
C ALA A 45 -18.68 -4.60 -5.31
N THR A 46 -19.42 -5.38 -4.52
CA THR A 46 -20.39 -4.88 -3.53
C THR A 46 -19.88 -4.92 -2.09
N ASP A 47 -19.06 -5.90 -1.71
CA ASP A 47 -18.46 -6.00 -0.38
C ASP A 47 -17.19 -5.13 -0.28
N HIS A 48 -17.23 -4.15 0.63
CA HIS A 48 -16.16 -3.17 0.80
C HIS A 48 -14.84 -3.80 1.25
N THR A 49 -14.89 -4.89 2.01
CA THR A 49 -13.69 -5.55 2.55
C THR A 49 -13.04 -6.42 1.47
N ALA A 50 -13.85 -7.18 0.73
CA ALA A 50 -13.40 -7.96 -0.42
C ALA A 50 -12.80 -7.04 -1.50
N GLN A 51 -13.46 -5.92 -1.80
CA GLN A 51 -12.96 -4.91 -2.74
C GLN A 51 -11.62 -4.31 -2.30
N LEU A 52 -11.48 -4.00 -1.01
CA LEU A 52 -10.21 -3.53 -0.45
C LEU A 52 -9.10 -4.57 -0.61
N CYS A 53 -9.40 -5.84 -0.30
CA CYS A 53 -8.43 -6.94 -0.47
C CYS A 53 -8.05 -7.18 -1.93
N LEU A 54 -9.00 -7.10 -2.86
CA LEU A 54 -8.73 -7.13 -4.30
C LEU A 54 -7.71 -6.04 -4.69
N ARG A 55 -7.94 -4.80 -4.26
CA ARG A 55 -7.03 -3.67 -4.55
C ARG A 55 -5.65 -3.84 -3.94
N ILE A 56 -5.56 -4.45 -2.75
CA ILE A 56 -4.27 -4.77 -2.12
C ILE A 56 -3.52 -5.80 -2.96
N VAL A 57 -4.21 -6.85 -3.42
CA VAL A 57 -3.61 -7.89 -4.28
C VAL A 57 -3.15 -7.27 -5.60
N ASP A 58 -4.01 -6.52 -6.30
CA ASP A 58 -3.67 -5.82 -7.55
C ASP A 58 -2.48 -4.88 -7.39
N TRP A 59 -2.42 -4.14 -6.28
CA TRP A 59 -1.31 -3.26 -5.98
C TRP A 59 -0.01 -4.06 -5.85
N LEU A 60 0.01 -5.10 -5.02
CA LEU A 60 1.19 -5.93 -4.78
C LEU A 60 1.66 -6.66 -6.06
N GLU A 61 0.73 -7.23 -6.82
CA GLU A 61 1.03 -7.85 -8.12
C GLU A 61 1.58 -6.83 -9.12
N GLY A 62 0.99 -5.63 -9.16
CA GLY A 62 1.47 -4.52 -9.98
C GLY A 62 2.86 -4.02 -9.57
N LEU A 63 3.22 -4.08 -8.27
CA LEU A 63 4.58 -3.77 -7.81
C LEU A 63 5.57 -4.83 -8.28
N ALA A 64 5.24 -6.10 -8.06
CA ALA A 64 6.07 -7.22 -8.48
C ALA A 64 6.27 -7.22 -10.01
N SER A 65 5.21 -6.98 -10.80
CA SER A 65 5.30 -6.88 -12.26
C SER A 65 6.22 -5.74 -12.71
N LYS A 66 6.12 -4.55 -12.10
CA LYS A 66 7.00 -3.42 -12.43
C LYS A 66 8.45 -3.69 -12.04
N ALA A 67 8.68 -4.38 -10.93
CA ALA A 67 10.02 -4.79 -10.51
C ALA A 67 10.64 -5.74 -11.53
N LEU A 68 9.87 -6.71 -12.03
CA LEU A 68 10.31 -7.62 -13.09
C LEU A 68 10.63 -6.87 -14.39
N ASP A 69 9.76 -5.94 -14.81
CA ASP A 69 10.02 -5.16 -16.03
C ASP A 69 11.27 -4.28 -15.91
N LEU A 70 11.56 -3.77 -14.71
CA LEU A 70 12.77 -3.00 -14.45
C LEU A 70 14.01 -3.89 -14.46
N ASP A 71 13.95 -5.07 -13.82
CA ASP A 71 15.07 -6.01 -13.81
C ASP A 71 15.38 -6.51 -15.22
N ASN A 72 14.36 -6.87 -16.00
CA ASN A 72 14.48 -7.24 -17.40
C ASN A 72 15.18 -6.16 -18.25
N LYS A 73 14.92 -4.88 -17.98
CA LYS A 73 15.56 -3.74 -18.68
C LYS A 73 17.02 -3.54 -18.28
N VAL A 74 17.36 -3.80 -17.02
CA VAL A 74 18.69 -3.51 -16.47
C VAL A 74 19.65 -4.69 -16.64
N ARG A 75 19.18 -5.91 -16.39
CA ARG A 75 19.99 -7.14 -16.34
C ARG A 75 19.71 -8.12 -17.48
N GLY A 76 18.64 -7.91 -18.25
CA GLY A 76 18.12 -8.90 -19.19
C GLY A 76 17.13 -9.87 -18.52
N SER A 77 16.44 -10.72 -19.29
CA SER A 77 15.45 -11.68 -18.75
C SER A 77 16.13 -12.70 -17.85
N TYR A 78 15.91 -12.60 -16.53
CA TYR A 78 16.38 -13.59 -15.56
C TYR A 78 15.42 -14.79 -15.45
N ILE A 79 14.13 -14.56 -15.72
CA ILE A 79 13.13 -15.63 -15.85
C ILE A 79 13.50 -16.44 -17.10
N GLY A 80 13.78 -17.72 -16.86
CA GLY A 80 14.69 -18.53 -17.66
C GLY A 80 14.29 -18.75 -19.11
N THR A 81 15.30 -18.77 -19.98
CA THR A 81 15.20 -19.38 -21.31
C THR A 81 15.32 -20.90 -21.18
N TYR A 82 14.24 -21.56 -20.76
CA TYR A 82 14.16 -23.02 -20.76
C TYR A 82 13.96 -23.50 -22.20
N LEU A 83 14.97 -24.17 -22.76
CA LEU A 83 14.91 -24.70 -24.12
C LEU A 83 13.97 -25.92 -24.16
N PRO A 84 13.02 -25.99 -25.11
CA PRO A 84 12.13 -27.15 -25.26
C PRO A 84 12.86 -28.48 -25.46
N SER A 85 14.11 -28.43 -25.93
CA SER A 85 14.95 -29.59 -26.20
C SER A 85 15.48 -30.31 -24.95
N THR A 86 15.23 -29.80 -23.73
CA THR A 86 15.65 -30.48 -22.49
C THR A 86 14.66 -31.51 -21.96
N GLY A 87 13.50 -31.73 -22.61
CA GLY A 87 12.59 -32.86 -22.30
C GLY A 87 12.13 -32.95 -20.84
N VAL A 88 11.20 -33.86 -20.55
CA VAL A 88 10.81 -34.14 -19.16
C VAL A 88 11.89 -35.03 -18.54
N TRP A 89 12.52 -34.55 -17.47
CA TRP A 89 13.53 -35.26 -16.68
C TRP A 89 14.57 -35.99 -17.54
N ASN A 90 15.23 -35.25 -18.43
CA ASN A 90 16.14 -35.82 -19.43
C ASN A 90 17.24 -36.69 -18.82
N HIS A 91 17.76 -36.32 -17.64
CA HIS A 91 18.81 -37.09 -16.99
C HIS A 91 18.26 -38.42 -16.47
N THR A 92 17.10 -38.38 -15.82
CA THR A 92 16.37 -39.54 -15.29
C THR A 92 15.96 -40.46 -16.44
N GLN A 93 15.43 -39.93 -17.53
CA GLN A 93 15.10 -40.70 -18.73
C GLN A 93 16.33 -41.43 -19.30
N ARG A 94 17.48 -40.75 -19.40
CA ARG A 94 18.73 -41.38 -19.89
C ARG A 94 19.22 -42.48 -18.95
N LEU A 95 19.06 -42.32 -17.65
CA LEU A 95 19.41 -43.34 -16.66
C LEU A 95 18.53 -44.58 -16.84
N LEU A 96 17.21 -44.40 -16.92
CA LEU A 96 16.24 -45.48 -17.12
C LEU A 96 16.50 -46.25 -18.41
N LYS A 97 16.81 -45.53 -19.52
CA LYS A 97 17.19 -46.15 -20.80
C LYS A 97 18.45 -47.02 -20.72
N LYS A 98 19.36 -46.74 -19.77
CA LYS A 98 20.58 -47.54 -19.54
C LYS A 98 20.33 -48.76 -18.66
N GLY A 99 19.10 -48.98 -18.18
CA GLY A 99 18.77 -50.09 -17.27
C GLY A 99 19.37 -49.95 -15.87
N ALA A 100 19.94 -48.79 -15.54
CA ALA A 100 20.46 -48.50 -14.21
C ALA A 100 19.30 -48.06 -13.32
N SER A 101 18.82 -48.96 -12.47
CA SER A 101 17.71 -48.68 -11.56
C SER A 101 18.18 -48.72 -10.12
N ASN A 102 17.98 -47.61 -9.41
CA ASN A 102 18.07 -47.56 -7.95
C ASN A 102 16.64 -47.68 -7.39
N SER A 103 16.44 -48.34 -6.25
CA SER A 103 15.11 -48.44 -5.61
C SER A 103 14.54 -47.09 -5.17
N LYS A 104 15.37 -46.05 -5.16
CA LYS A 104 15.00 -44.67 -4.78
C LYS A 104 14.69 -43.77 -5.98
N THR A 105 14.89 -44.24 -7.21
CA THR A 105 14.68 -43.43 -8.42
C THR A 105 13.37 -43.82 -9.09
N VAL A 106 12.62 -42.84 -9.58
CA VAL A 106 11.37 -43.08 -10.32
C VAL A 106 11.59 -44.00 -11.52
N HIS A 107 10.64 -44.88 -11.77
CA HIS A 107 10.65 -45.83 -12.88
C HIS A 107 9.81 -45.34 -14.07
N HIS A 108 8.83 -44.47 -13.82
CA HIS A 108 7.99 -43.85 -14.84
C HIS A 108 8.30 -42.35 -14.97
N LEU A 109 7.99 -41.78 -16.14
CA LEU A 109 8.31 -40.39 -16.51
C LEU A 109 7.07 -39.49 -16.58
N ASP A 110 5.95 -39.95 -16.04
CA ASP A 110 4.76 -39.14 -15.80
C ASP A 110 4.91 -38.32 -14.53
N PHE A 111 4.24 -37.16 -14.52
CA PHE A 111 4.47 -36.11 -13.51
C PHE A 111 4.07 -36.53 -12.08
N ASP A 112 3.20 -37.52 -11.92
CA ASP A 112 2.78 -38.05 -10.62
C ASP A 112 3.65 -39.23 -10.15
N ALA A 113 4.60 -39.71 -10.98
CA ALA A 113 5.49 -40.81 -10.63
C ALA A 113 6.23 -40.61 -9.29
N PRO A 114 6.79 -39.42 -8.97
CA PRO A 114 7.43 -39.19 -7.68
C PRO A 114 6.48 -39.44 -6.51
N THR A 115 5.25 -38.91 -6.61
CA THR A 115 4.25 -39.04 -5.56
C THR A 115 3.65 -40.43 -5.42
N ARG A 116 3.45 -41.12 -6.55
CA ARG A 116 2.84 -42.46 -6.63
C ARG A 116 3.82 -43.57 -6.25
N GLU A 117 5.08 -43.44 -6.65
CA GLU A 117 6.11 -44.44 -6.41
C GLU A 117 6.88 -44.22 -5.11
N HIS A 118 6.67 -43.07 -4.45
CA HIS A 118 7.47 -42.64 -3.29
C HIS A 118 8.97 -42.65 -3.60
N ALA A 119 9.31 -42.20 -4.81
CA ALA A 119 10.65 -42.15 -5.36
C ALA A 119 10.97 -40.75 -5.91
N GLN A 120 12.23 -40.48 -6.23
CA GLN A 120 12.67 -39.16 -6.68
C GLN A 120 13.29 -39.23 -8.07
N GLN A 121 13.18 -38.15 -8.84
CA GLN A 121 14.02 -37.94 -10.01
C GLN A 121 15.49 -37.73 -9.63
N LEU A 122 16.38 -37.73 -10.62
CA LEU A 122 17.78 -37.37 -10.39
C LEU A 122 17.94 -35.92 -9.92
N SER A 123 19.01 -35.65 -9.15
CA SER A 123 19.27 -34.32 -8.57
C SER A 123 19.26 -33.20 -9.62
N ASP A 124 19.92 -33.41 -10.77
CA ASP A 124 19.96 -32.43 -11.86
C ASP A 124 18.56 -32.05 -12.37
N ASP A 125 17.67 -33.03 -12.52
CA ASP A 125 16.30 -32.79 -12.97
C ASP A 125 15.46 -32.14 -11.86
N LYS A 126 15.71 -32.48 -10.58
CA LYS A 126 15.07 -31.87 -9.42
C LYS A 126 15.44 -30.40 -9.26
N GLU A 127 16.72 -30.06 -9.42
CA GLU A 127 17.21 -28.68 -9.37
C GLU A 127 16.66 -27.84 -10.53
N GLN A 128 16.55 -28.43 -11.74
CA GLN A 128 15.91 -27.77 -12.89
C GLN A 128 14.43 -27.48 -12.63
N ASP A 129 13.70 -28.44 -12.07
CA ASP A 129 12.29 -28.26 -11.71
C ASP A 129 12.11 -27.19 -10.64
N GLU A 130 12.94 -27.20 -9.59
CA GLU A 130 12.89 -26.21 -8.53
C GLU A 130 13.16 -24.80 -9.06
N SER A 131 14.15 -24.63 -9.95
CA SER A 131 14.43 -23.35 -10.62
C SER A 131 13.28 -22.89 -11.50
N LEU A 132 12.70 -23.77 -12.32
CA LEU A 132 11.53 -23.44 -13.14
C LEU A 132 10.34 -22.98 -12.28
N LEU A 133 10.11 -23.67 -11.15
CA LEU A 133 9.00 -23.36 -10.26
C LEU A 133 9.24 -22.09 -9.43
N GLU A 134 10.49 -21.75 -9.14
CA GLU A 134 10.85 -20.44 -8.56
C GLU A 134 10.47 -19.29 -9.49
N ASP A 135 10.75 -19.44 -10.79
CA ASP A 135 10.36 -18.47 -11.81
C ASP A 135 8.84 -18.40 -11.99
N VAL A 136 8.16 -19.55 -12.01
CA VAL A 136 6.69 -19.62 -12.03
C VAL A 136 6.11 -18.92 -10.80
N TRP A 137 6.63 -19.21 -9.60
CA TRP A 137 6.22 -18.56 -8.36
C TRP A 137 6.37 -17.04 -8.44
N THR A 138 7.48 -16.56 -9.00
CA THR A 138 7.75 -15.14 -9.20
C THR A 138 6.75 -14.50 -10.17
N LEU A 139 6.40 -15.17 -11.27
CA LEU A 139 5.39 -14.71 -12.22
C LEU A 139 3.98 -14.69 -11.63
N LEU A 140 3.62 -15.69 -10.81
CA LEU A 140 2.32 -15.75 -10.14
C LEU A 140 2.13 -14.57 -9.18
N ARG A 141 3.14 -14.25 -8.36
CA ARG A 141 3.12 -13.08 -7.48
C ARG A 141 3.09 -11.73 -8.22
N ALA A 142 3.37 -11.73 -9.52
CA ALA A 142 3.30 -10.56 -10.38
C ALA A 142 2.01 -10.49 -11.20
N GLY A 143 1.05 -11.40 -11.00
CA GLY A 143 -0.18 -11.47 -11.80
C GLY A 143 0.05 -11.89 -13.26
N ARG A 144 1.25 -12.36 -13.61
CA ARG A 144 1.67 -12.69 -14.99
C ARG A 144 1.38 -14.15 -15.33
N LEU A 145 0.16 -14.61 -15.04
CA LEU A 145 -0.26 -16.01 -15.16
C LEU A 145 -0.04 -16.60 -16.56
N LYS A 146 -0.31 -15.81 -17.61
CA LYS A 146 -0.11 -16.24 -19.01
C LYS A 146 1.35 -16.52 -19.33
N GLU A 147 2.26 -15.73 -18.77
CA GLU A 147 3.70 -15.92 -18.95
C GLU A 147 4.20 -17.11 -18.16
N ALA A 148 3.68 -17.34 -16.94
CA ALA A 148 3.98 -18.55 -16.18
C ALA A 148 3.58 -19.81 -16.97
N CYS A 149 2.41 -19.79 -17.60
CA CYS A 149 1.97 -20.88 -18.47
C CYS A 149 2.85 -21.04 -19.73
N ALA A 150 3.27 -19.92 -20.33
CA ALA A 150 4.18 -19.96 -21.48
C ALA A 150 5.54 -20.56 -21.09
N LEU A 151 6.06 -20.21 -19.91
CA LEU A 151 7.30 -20.72 -19.35
C LEU A 151 7.25 -22.23 -19.11
N CYS A 152 6.17 -22.73 -18.50
CA CYS A 152 5.97 -24.17 -18.33
C CYS A 152 5.93 -24.90 -19.69
N ARG A 153 5.26 -24.32 -20.71
CA ARG A 153 5.22 -24.90 -22.06
C ARG A 153 6.59 -24.89 -22.75
N SER A 154 7.35 -23.79 -22.64
CA SER A 154 8.70 -23.71 -23.21
C SER A 154 9.66 -24.70 -22.55
N ALA A 155 9.48 -24.97 -21.25
CA ALA A 155 10.23 -25.99 -20.53
C ALA A 155 9.84 -27.43 -20.88
N GLY A 156 8.86 -27.65 -21.78
CA GLY A 156 8.38 -28.98 -22.12
C GLY A 156 7.43 -29.60 -21.09
N GLN A 157 6.87 -28.77 -20.19
CA GLN A 157 6.00 -29.19 -19.09
C GLN A 157 4.57 -28.64 -19.20
N PRO A 158 3.83 -28.97 -20.27
CA PRO A 158 2.52 -28.40 -20.54
C PRO A 158 1.46 -28.77 -19.48
N TRP A 159 1.65 -29.86 -18.71
CA TRP A 159 0.74 -30.21 -17.63
C TRP A 159 0.75 -29.16 -16.52
N ARG A 160 1.91 -28.58 -16.16
CA ARG A 160 2.00 -27.47 -15.20
C ARG A 160 1.26 -26.23 -15.72
N ALA A 161 1.33 -25.95 -17.02
CA ALA A 161 0.53 -24.87 -17.60
C ALA A 161 -0.98 -25.14 -17.52
N ALA A 162 -1.40 -26.39 -17.70
CA ALA A 162 -2.81 -26.79 -17.58
C ALA A 162 -3.30 -26.71 -16.13
N THR A 163 -2.43 -26.97 -15.14
CA THR A 163 -2.78 -26.81 -13.73
C THR A 163 -2.77 -25.35 -13.27
N LEU A 164 -1.93 -24.49 -13.83
CA LEU A 164 -1.94 -23.07 -13.48
C LEU A 164 -3.16 -22.33 -14.04
N PHE A 165 -3.68 -22.76 -15.20
CA PHE A 165 -4.73 -22.03 -15.91
C PHE A 165 -5.89 -22.97 -16.31
N PRO A 166 -6.71 -23.36 -15.32
CA PRO A 166 -7.78 -24.35 -15.53
C PRO A 166 -8.92 -23.82 -16.41
N PHE A 167 -9.87 -24.70 -16.72
CA PHE A 167 -11.13 -24.39 -17.42
C PHE A 167 -10.98 -23.68 -18.78
N GLY A 168 -9.96 -24.06 -19.56
CA GLY A 168 -9.78 -23.52 -20.91
C GLY A 168 -9.18 -22.12 -20.95
N GLY A 169 -8.55 -21.67 -19.86
CA GLY A 169 -7.83 -20.40 -19.80
C GLY A 169 -8.74 -19.19 -19.56
N LEU A 170 -9.79 -19.41 -18.79
CA LEU A 170 -10.64 -18.35 -18.27
C LEU A 170 -9.94 -17.63 -17.14
N ASP A 171 -10.03 -16.31 -17.13
CA ASP A 171 -9.52 -15.50 -16.04
C ASP A 171 -10.48 -15.59 -14.85
N GLN A 172 -10.18 -16.45 -13.88
CA GLN A 172 -11.03 -16.69 -12.71
C GLN A 172 -10.83 -15.65 -11.60
N PHE A 173 -9.98 -14.63 -11.82
CA PHE A 173 -9.79 -13.57 -10.84
C PHE A 173 -11.10 -12.79 -10.64
N PRO A 174 -11.54 -12.55 -9.39
CA PRO A 174 -12.86 -11.98 -9.11
C PRO A 174 -12.85 -10.45 -9.26
N SER A 175 -12.62 -9.98 -10.48
CA SER A 175 -12.54 -8.55 -10.85
C SER A 175 -13.43 -8.23 -12.05
N VAL A 176 -13.88 -6.97 -12.15
CA VAL A 176 -14.67 -6.51 -13.29
C VAL A 176 -13.84 -6.58 -14.58
N GLU A 177 -12.54 -6.30 -14.52
CA GLU A 177 -11.63 -6.40 -15.65
C GLU A 177 -11.54 -7.84 -16.19
N ALA A 178 -11.45 -8.84 -15.31
CA ALA A 178 -11.45 -10.25 -15.70
C ALA A 178 -12.80 -10.66 -16.31
N LEU A 179 -13.92 -10.20 -15.75
CA LEU A 179 -15.26 -10.46 -16.28
C LEU A 179 -15.45 -9.87 -17.69
N VAL A 180 -15.03 -8.61 -17.90
CA VAL A 180 -15.06 -7.96 -19.22
C VAL A 180 -14.21 -8.70 -20.23
N LYS A 181 -13.01 -9.14 -19.82
CA LYS A 181 -12.08 -9.89 -20.67
C LYS A 181 -12.62 -11.28 -21.07
N ASN A 182 -13.29 -11.97 -20.15
CA ASN A 182 -13.90 -13.27 -20.41
C ASN A 182 -15.19 -13.14 -21.24
N GLY A 183 -15.92 -12.04 -21.09
CA GLY A 183 -17.23 -11.84 -21.71
C GLY A 183 -18.27 -12.87 -21.23
N LYS A 184 -19.33 -13.05 -22.03
CA LYS A 184 -20.42 -13.99 -21.74
C LYS A 184 -19.97 -15.45 -21.89
N ASN A 185 -19.59 -16.07 -20.78
CA ASN A 185 -19.14 -17.46 -20.78
C ASN A 185 -20.30 -18.46 -20.70
N ARG A 186 -20.91 -18.75 -21.85
CA ARG A 186 -21.99 -19.74 -21.97
C ARG A 186 -21.55 -21.17 -21.66
N THR A 187 -20.27 -21.49 -21.86
CA THR A 187 -19.73 -22.83 -21.57
C THR A 187 -19.70 -23.08 -20.06
N LEU A 188 -19.19 -22.12 -19.27
CA LEU A 188 -19.23 -22.20 -17.82
C LEU A 188 -20.67 -22.25 -17.31
N GLN A 189 -21.56 -21.42 -17.86
CA GLN A 189 -22.98 -21.42 -17.51
C GLN A 189 -23.63 -22.79 -17.73
N ALA A 190 -23.39 -23.44 -18.86
CA ALA A 190 -23.93 -24.78 -19.15
C ALA A 190 -23.40 -25.84 -18.17
N ILE A 191 -22.10 -25.80 -17.88
CA ILE A 191 -21.46 -26.69 -16.92
C ILE A 191 -22.07 -26.56 -15.52
N GLU A 192 -22.27 -25.32 -15.05
CA GLU A 192 -22.77 -25.05 -13.71
C GLU A 192 -24.27 -25.29 -13.57
N LEU A 193 -25.02 -25.21 -14.68
CA LEU A 193 -26.40 -25.68 -14.75
C LEU A 193 -26.51 -27.19 -14.49
N GLU A 194 -25.55 -27.97 -14.98
CA GLU A 194 -25.53 -29.42 -14.80
C GLU A 194 -24.93 -29.84 -13.45
N SER A 195 -23.83 -29.20 -13.03
CA SER A 195 -23.02 -29.63 -11.88
C SER A 195 -23.22 -28.80 -10.62
N GLY A 196 -23.94 -27.68 -10.70
CA GLY A 196 -24.08 -26.69 -9.63
C GLY A 196 -23.02 -25.60 -9.67
N ILE A 197 -23.38 -24.42 -9.15
CA ILE A 197 -22.53 -23.23 -9.14
C ILE A 197 -21.23 -23.44 -8.36
N GLY A 198 -20.09 -23.14 -8.98
CA GLY A 198 -18.77 -23.21 -8.35
C GLY A 198 -18.28 -24.63 -8.03
N HIS A 199 -19.04 -25.68 -8.37
CA HIS A 199 -18.71 -27.06 -8.01
C HIS A 199 -17.35 -27.50 -8.59
N GLN A 200 -17.11 -27.25 -9.87
CA GLN A 200 -15.85 -27.61 -10.53
C GLN A 200 -14.66 -26.85 -9.95
N TRP A 201 -14.84 -25.57 -9.61
CA TRP A 201 -13.80 -24.77 -8.98
C TRP A 201 -13.42 -25.31 -7.61
N ARG A 202 -14.43 -25.70 -6.81
CA ARG A 202 -14.20 -26.35 -5.50
C ARG A 202 -13.40 -27.64 -5.65
N LEU A 203 -13.75 -28.50 -6.61
CA LEU A 203 -12.99 -29.72 -6.90
C LEU A 203 -11.54 -29.41 -7.33
N TRP A 204 -11.35 -28.40 -8.17
CA TRP A 204 -10.03 -27.95 -8.61
C TRP A 204 -9.14 -27.53 -7.45
N LYS A 205 -9.66 -26.65 -6.58
CA LYS A 205 -8.90 -26.18 -5.43
C LYS A 205 -8.69 -27.30 -4.40
N TRP A 206 -9.61 -28.26 -4.25
CA TRP A 206 -9.41 -29.46 -3.42
C TRP A 206 -8.26 -30.34 -3.93
N ALA A 207 -8.23 -30.61 -5.24
CA ALA A 207 -7.13 -31.35 -5.86
C ALA A 207 -5.79 -30.63 -5.67
N SER A 208 -5.77 -29.30 -5.80
CA SER A 208 -4.59 -28.47 -5.56
C SER A 208 -4.14 -28.51 -4.10
N TYR A 209 -5.07 -28.51 -3.14
CA TYR A 209 -4.76 -28.71 -1.72
C TYR A 209 -4.10 -30.07 -1.48
N CYS A 210 -4.71 -31.16 -1.97
CA CYS A 210 -4.13 -32.50 -1.86
C CYS A 210 -2.73 -32.58 -2.49
N ALA A 211 -2.53 -32.01 -3.67
CA ALA A 211 -1.22 -31.96 -4.33
C ALA A 211 -0.20 -31.22 -3.44
N SER A 212 -0.55 -30.04 -2.93
CA SER A 212 0.35 -29.24 -2.08
C SER A 212 0.80 -29.98 -0.81
N GLU A 213 -0.10 -30.69 -0.13
CA GLU A 213 0.26 -31.45 1.08
C GLU A 213 1.13 -32.66 0.73
N ARG A 214 0.78 -33.41 -0.33
CA ARG A 214 1.53 -34.61 -0.74
C ARG A 214 2.95 -34.29 -1.19
N ILE A 215 3.14 -33.23 -1.97
CA ILE A 215 4.47 -32.78 -2.42
C ILE A 215 5.31 -32.35 -1.21
N ALA A 216 4.71 -31.62 -0.27
CA ALA A 216 5.39 -31.19 0.94
C ALA A 216 5.80 -32.36 1.86
N GLU A 217 4.98 -33.40 1.99
CA GLU A 217 5.29 -34.60 2.77
C GLU A 217 6.49 -35.38 2.23
N GLN A 218 6.71 -35.33 0.91
CA GLN A 218 7.75 -36.11 0.22
C GLN A 218 8.99 -35.28 -0.15
N ASP A 219 9.11 -34.06 0.38
CA ASP A 219 10.19 -33.12 0.04
C ASP A 219 10.33 -32.91 -1.48
N GLY A 220 9.20 -32.83 -2.18
CA GLY A 220 9.13 -32.75 -3.65
C GLY A 220 9.58 -31.42 -4.24
N GLY A 221 9.68 -30.37 -3.42
CA GLY A 221 10.09 -29.03 -3.83
C GLY A 221 9.28 -27.95 -3.11
N LYS A 222 9.95 -26.89 -2.63
CA LYS A 222 9.26 -25.84 -1.85
C LYS A 222 8.45 -24.93 -2.77
N TYR A 223 8.94 -24.63 -3.98
CA TYR A 223 8.21 -23.79 -4.92
C TYR A 223 7.04 -24.54 -5.57
N GLU A 224 7.18 -25.83 -5.87
CA GLU A 224 6.04 -26.62 -6.38
C GLU A 224 4.90 -26.66 -5.36
N THR A 225 5.26 -26.97 -4.11
CA THR A 225 4.33 -26.97 -2.98
C THR A 225 3.59 -25.64 -2.88
N ALA A 226 4.30 -24.52 -2.96
CA ALA A 226 3.71 -23.20 -2.83
C ALA A 226 2.85 -22.78 -4.04
N VAL A 227 3.24 -23.16 -5.26
CA VAL A 227 2.46 -22.91 -6.48
C VAL A 227 1.09 -23.57 -6.40
N TYR A 228 1.02 -24.84 -5.96
CA TYR A 228 -0.27 -25.51 -5.76
C TYR A 228 -1.02 -24.97 -4.54
N ALA A 229 -0.31 -24.65 -3.45
CA ALA A 229 -0.91 -24.08 -2.25
C ALA A 229 -1.59 -22.72 -2.51
N ALA A 230 -1.01 -21.88 -3.38
CA ALA A 230 -1.53 -20.57 -3.75
C ALA A 230 -2.84 -20.62 -4.55
N GLN A 231 -3.15 -21.76 -5.18
CA GLN A 231 -4.43 -21.97 -5.88
C GLN A 231 -5.57 -22.36 -4.93
N CYS A 232 -5.25 -22.85 -3.74
CA CYS A 232 -6.21 -23.34 -2.75
C CYS A 232 -6.12 -22.63 -1.40
N SER A 233 -5.44 -21.48 -1.34
CA SER A 233 -5.31 -20.65 -0.13
C SER A 233 -4.66 -21.36 1.07
N ASN A 234 -3.81 -22.36 0.84
CA ASN A 234 -3.13 -23.14 1.89
C ASN A 234 -1.91 -22.36 2.45
N LEU A 235 -2.20 -21.36 3.29
CA LEU A 235 -1.21 -20.48 3.91
C LEU A 235 -0.07 -21.20 4.65
N LYS A 236 -0.34 -22.35 5.26
CA LYS A 236 0.67 -23.20 5.92
C LYS A 236 1.83 -23.55 4.99
N ARG A 237 1.53 -23.72 3.70
CA ARG A 237 2.50 -24.10 2.66
C ARG A 237 3.04 -22.91 1.88
N ILE A 238 2.31 -21.80 1.83
CA ILE A 238 2.72 -20.57 1.15
C ILE A 238 3.70 -19.74 2.00
N LEU A 239 3.32 -19.44 3.25
CA LEU A 239 4.06 -18.49 4.09
C LEU A 239 5.55 -18.82 4.32
N PRO A 240 5.98 -20.10 4.42
CA PRO A 240 7.38 -20.45 4.61
C PRO A 240 8.31 -19.97 3.49
N ILE A 241 7.81 -19.77 2.26
CA ILE A 241 8.62 -19.29 1.14
C ILE A 241 8.54 -17.78 0.93
N CYS A 242 7.70 -17.08 1.70
CA CYS A 242 7.57 -15.63 1.66
C CYS A 242 8.69 -14.98 2.50
N THR A 243 9.76 -14.54 1.85
CA THR A 243 10.96 -14.00 2.51
C THR A 243 10.98 -12.47 2.61
N ASP A 244 9.92 -11.81 2.16
CA ASP A 244 9.76 -10.35 2.14
C ASP A 244 8.32 -9.97 2.51
N TRP A 245 8.12 -8.70 2.88
CA TRP A 245 6.82 -8.24 3.36
C TRP A 245 5.75 -8.31 2.27
N GLU A 246 6.09 -7.94 1.03
CA GLU A 246 5.17 -7.97 -0.09
C GLU A 246 4.66 -9.37 -0.39
N SER A 247 5.55 -10.37 -0.42
CA SER A 247 5.16 -11.76 -0.68
C SER A 247 4.25 -12.33 0.41
N ALA A 248 4.54 -12.04 1.69
CA ALA A 248 3.70 -12.49 2.81
C ALA A 248 2.35 -11.76 2.84
N CYS A 249 2.34 -10.45 2.60
CA CYS A 249 1.12 -9.64 2.54
C CYS A 249 0.24 -10.09 1.37
N TRP A 250 0.83 -10.31 0.20
CA TRP A 250 0.13 -10.83 -0.98
C TRP A 250 -0.49 -12.19 -0.69
N ALA A 251 0.28 -13.12 -0.12
CA ALA A 251 -0.20 -14.47 0.20
C ALA A 251 -1.42 -14.43 1.14
N LEU A 252 -1.35 -13.62 2.20
CA LEU A 252 -2.45 -13.48 3.16
C LEU A 252 -3.68 -12.80 2.55
N SER A 253 -3.50 -11.69 1.84
CA SER A 253 -4.62 -10.92 1.26
C SER A 253 -5.30 -11.70 0.13
N LYS A 254 -4.53 -12.35 -0.74
CA LYS A 254 -5.05 -13.20 -1.81
C LYS A 254 -5.78 -14.41 -1.24
N SER A 255 -5.17 -15.12 -0.28
CA SER A 255 -5.79 -16.31 0.32
C SER A 255 -7.10 -15.97 1.03
N TRP A 256 -7.13 -14.83 1.72
CA TRP A 256 -8.34 -14.34 2.39
C TRP A 256 -9.44 -14.00 1.37
N LEU A 257 -9.13 -13.23 0.33
CA LEU A 257 -10.08 -12.92 -0.74
C LEU A 257 -10.65 -14.19 -1.41
N ASP A 258 -9.76 -15.11 -1.79
CA ASP A 258 -10.15 -16.37 -2.44
C ASP A 258 -11.10 -17.21 -1.56
N VAL A 259 -10.88 -17.22 -0.23
CA VAL A 259 -11.74 -17.95 0.71
C VAL A 259 -13.07 -17.24 0.93
N GLN A 260 -13.10 -15.91 1.00
CA GLN A 260 -14.35 -15.16 1.11
C GLN A 260 -15.25 -15.39 -0.10
N VAL A 261 -14.66 -15.44 -1.31
CA VAL A 261 -15.37 -15.83 -2.53
C VAL A 261 -15.88 -17.27 -2.43
N ASP A 262 -15.08 -18.23 -1.97
CA ASP A 262 -15.53 -19.62 -1.82
C ASP A 262 -16.70 -19.76 -0.84
N VAL A 263 -16.68 -19.01 0.26
CA VAL A 263 -17.75 -18.97 1.27
C VAL A 263 -19.01 -18.39 0.65
N GLU A 264 -18.92 -17.30 -0.11
CA GLU A 264 -20.07 -16.71 -0.79
C GLU A 264 -20.68 -17.67 -1.81
N LEU A 265 -19.85 -18.28 -2.67
CA LEU A 265 -20.32 -19.25 -3.65
C LEU A 265 -20.95 -20.50 -3.01
N ALA A 266 -20.50 -20.89 -1.82
CA ALA A 266 -21.13 -21.98 -1.08
C ALA A 266 -22.55 -21.64 -0.60
N ARG A 267 -22.85 -20.37 -0.28
CA ARG A 267 -24.20 -19.93 0.10
C ARG A 267 -25.23 -20.17 -1.01
N LEU A 268 -24.79 -20.08 -2.26
CA LEU A 268 -25.64 -20.18 -3.44
C LEU A 268 -26.00 -21.63 -3.84
N GLN A 269 -25.39 -22.64 -3.20
CA GLN A 269 -25.69 -24.05 -3.46
C GLN A 269 -26.96 -24.52 -2.74
N PRO A 270 -27.69 -25.55 -3.26
CA PRO A 270 -28.83 -26.14 -2.55
C PRO A 270 -28.42 -26.69 -1.17
N GLY A 271 -29.05 -26.22 -0.09
CA GLY A 271 -28.63 -26.53 1.29
C GLY A 271 -27.52 -25.63 1.85
N GLY A 272 -27.09 -24.61 1.10
CA GLY A 272 -25.99 -23.71 1.42
C GLY A 272 -26.17 -22.89 2.71
N VAL A 273 -27.40 -22.69 3.21
CA VAL A 273 -27.65 -21.94 4.45
C VAL A 273 -27.06 -22.63 5.69
N ASP A 274 -27.15 -23.97 5.76
CA ASP A 274 -26.60 -24.74 6.88
C ASP A 274 -25.08 -24.90 6.77
N GLN A 275 -24.57 -25.07 5.53
CA GLN A 275 -23.14 -25.12 5.25
C GLN A 275 -22.46 -23.76 5.51
N PHE A 276 -23.15 -22.66 5.17
CA PHE A 276 -22.68 -21.30 5.40
C PHE A 276 -22.51 -20.99 6.89
N LYS A 277 -23.51 -21.31 7.73
CA LYS A 277 -23.38 -21.17 9.19
C LYS A 277 -22.20 -21.98 9.74
N SER A 278 -21.98 -23.19 9.24
CA SER A 278 -20.82 -24.01 9.64
C SER A 278 -19.48 -23.38 9.25
N TYR A 279 -19.40 -22.62 8.15
CA TYR A 279 -18.19 -21.92 7.75
C TYR A 279 -17.94 -20.65 8.55
N GLU A 280 -18.99 -19.87 8.80
CA GLU A 280 -18.95 -18.70 9.67
C GLU A 280 -18.47 -19.09 11.08
N ASP A 281 -19.07 -20.14 11.66
CA ASP A 281 -18.65 -20.70 12.95
C ASP A 281 -17.20 -21.19 12.96
N ALA A 282 -16.69 -21.73 11.84
CA ALA A 282 -15.32 -22.22 11.72
C ALA A 282 -14.30 -21.07 11.65
N ILE A 283 -14.62 -20.01 10.90
CA ILE A 283 -13.79 -18.78 10.81
C ILE A 283 -13.78 -18.04 12.16
N GLU A 284 -14.89 -18.07 12.89
CA GLU A 284 -15.02 -17.43 14.21
C GLU A 284 -14.40 -18.22 15.38
N ARG A 285 -14.11 -19.52 15.23
CA ARG A 285 -13.54 -20.36 16.31
C ARG A 285 -12.03 -20.12 16.50
N SER A 286 -11.55 -20.11 17.75
CA SER A 286 -10.14 -19.85 18.07
C SER A 286 -9.24 -21.08 17.90
N PRO A 287 -7.96 -20.95 17.49
CA PRO A 287 -7.08 -22.09 17.19
C PRO A 287 -6.64 -22.94 18.39
N GLY A 288 -7.20 -22.72 19.59
CA GLY A 288 -6.73 -23.31 20.86
C GLY A 288 -7.71 -24.23 21.57
N GLN A 289 -8.94 -24.39 21.10
CA GLN A 289 -9.87 -25.38 21.66
C GLN A 289 -9.69 -26.71 20.93
N GLY A 290 -8.72 -27.48 21.42
CA GLY A 290 -8.58 -28.88 21.06
C GLY A 290 -9.87 -29.63 21.41
N VAL A 291 -10.56 -30.12 20.38
CA VAL A 291 -11.49 -31.23 20.52
C VAL A 291 -11.11 -32.24 19.45
N GLY A 292 -10.71 -33.43 19.89
CA GLY A 292 -10.64 -34.60 19.04
C GLY A 292 -12.03 -34.91 18.51
N VAL A 293 -12.34 -34.35 17.34
CA VAL A 293 -13.39 -34.89 16.49
C VAL A 293 -12.71 -35.96 15.67
N SER A 294 -13.01 -37.21 16.00
CA SER A 294 -12.77 -38.36 15.14
C SER A 294 -13.06 -37.95 13.70
N ALA A 295 -12.19 -38.34 12.77
CA ALA A 295 -12.42 -38.22 11.34
C ALA A 295 -13.66 -39.06 10.97
N SER A 296 -14.86 -38.55 11.28
CA SER A 296 -16.13 -39.11 10.88
C SER A 296 -16.32 -38.70 9.44
N SER A 297 -16.08 -39.67 8.55
CA SER A 297 -16.42 -39.68 7.13
C SER A 297 -16.36 -38.29 6.46
N VAL A 298 -15.18 -37.97 5.92
CA VAL A 298 -14.97 -36.89 4.94
C VAL A 298 -15.99 -37.06 3.81
N GLY A 299 -17.12 -36.35 3.91
CA GLY A 299 -17.94 -36.05 2.74
C GLY A 299 -17.13 -35.11 1.87
N SER A 300 -16.99 -35.45 0.59
CA SER A 300 -16.23 -34.73 -0.44
C SER A 300 -16.76 -33.31 -0.75
N GLU A 301 -17.70 -32.78 0.04
CA GLU A 301 -18.53 -31.63 -0.33
C GLU A 301 -18.19 -30.34 0.45
N ASN A 302 -17.49 -30.44 1.59
CA ASN A 302 -17.08 -29.28 2.39
C ASN A 302 -15.64 -28.85 2.04
N TRP A 303 -15.45 -27.57 1.67
CA TRP A 303 -14.14 -26.90 1.59
C TRP A 303 -13.28 -27.21 2.82
N PRO A 304 -11.96 -27.50 2.69
CA PRO A 304 -11.19 -28.08 3.79
C PRO A 304 -11.15 -27.17 5.00
N LEU A 305 -11.66 -27.64 6.15
CA LEU A 305 -11.64 -26.90 7.42
C LEU A 305 -10.21 -26.47 7.80
N GLN A 306 -9.20 -27.27 7.44
CA GLN A 306 -7.80 -26.93 7.66
C GLN A 306 -7.37 -25.67 6.92
N VAL A 307 -7.91 -25.40 5.72
CA VAL A 307 -7.62 -24.17 4.96
C VAL A 307 -8.35 -22.98 5.58
N LEU A 308 -9.61 -23.17 5.97
CA LEU A 308 -10.42 -22.12 6.61
C LEU A 308 -9.82 -21.65 7.93
N ASN A 309 -9.39 -22.59 8.78
CA ASN A 309 -8.78 -22.30 10.07
C ASN A 309 -7.43 -21.55 9.97
N GLN A 310 -6.81 -21.54 8.79
CA GLN A 310 -5.57 -20.78 8.55
C GLN A 310 -5.83 -19.31 8.23
N GLN A 311 -7.05 -18.94 7.81
CA GLN A 311 -7.34 -17.61 7.32
C GLN A 311 -7.44 -16.59 8.46
N PRO A 312 -6.99 -15.35 8.24
CA PRO A 312 -7.26 -14.27 9.18
C PRO A 312 -8.77 -13.97 9.23
N ARG A 313 -9.30 -13.61 10.40
CA ARG A 313 -10.73 -13.26 10.54
C ARG A 313 -11.10 -11.93 9.90
N ASN A 314 -10.17 -10.98 9.93
CA ASN A 314 -10.34 -9.65 9.40
C ASN A 314 -8.96 -9.08 9.05
N LEU A 315 -8.96 -7.88 8.45
CA LEU A 315 -7.73 -7.21 8.04
C LEU A 315 -6.79 -6.92 9.22
N SER A 316 -7.30 -6.63 10.42
CA SER A 316 -6.46 -6.44 11.60
C SER A 316 -5.73 -7.73 12.00
N ALA A 317 -6.44 -8.86 12.02
CA ALA A 317 -5.86 -10.18 12.28
C ALA A 317 -4.85 -10.58 11.20
N LEU A 318 -5.09 -10.20 9.94
CA LEU A 318 -4.14 -10.39 8.84
C LEU A 318 -2.82 -9.67 9.13
N LEU A 319 -2.89 -8.39 9.49
CA LEU A 319 -1.71 -7.59 9.81
C LEU A 319 -1.03 -8.06 11.09
N GLN A 320 -1.77 -8.54 12.09
CA GLN A 320 -1.19 -9.17 13.27
C GLN A 320 -0.39 -10.43 12.91
N LYS A 321 -0.88 -11.23 11.97
CA LYS A 321 -0.18 -12.43 11.48
C LYS A 321 1.14 -12.08 10.81
N LEU A 322 1.23 -10.97 10.07
CA LEU A 322 2.50 -10.46 9.51
C LEU A 322 3.53 -10.09 10.59
N HIS A 323 3.12 -9.78 11.81
CA HIS A 323 4.01 -9.50 12.94
C HIS A 323 4.42 -10.76 13.71
N SER A 324 3.78 -11.92 13.46
CA SER A 324 4.02 -13.15 14.21
C SER A 324 5.15 -13.97 13.59
N SER A 325 6.32 -13.94 14.25
CA SER A 325 7.52 -14.70 13.84
C SER A 325 7.31 -16.23 13.82
N ASP A 326 6.27 -16.74 14.46
CA ASP A 326 5.93 -18.17 14.44
C ASP A 326 5.28 -18.60 13.12
N THR A 327 4.71 -17.64 12.39
CA THR A 327 3.92 -17.89 11.17
C THR A 327 4.57 -17.42 9.89
N VAL A 328 5.43 -16.40 9.96
CA VAL A 328 6.09 -15.79 8.81
C VAL A 328 7.60 -15.69 9.03
N HIS A 329 8.35 -15.58 7.95
CA HIS A 329 9.81 -15.44 7.98
C HIS A 329 10.24 -14.18 8.78
N GLU A 330 11.37 -14.25 9.49
CA GLU A 330 11.86 -13.14 10.34
C GLU A 330 12.08 -11.82 9.57
N ALA A 331 12.47 -11.92 8.29
CA ALA A 331 12.58 -10.75 7.42
C ALA A 331 11.24 -9.99 7.26
N VAL A 332 10.10 -10.70 7.27
CA VAL A 332 8.76 -10.11 7.20
C VAL A 332 8.45 -9.33 8.47
N THR A 333 8.72 -9.91 9.64
CA THR A 333 8.44 -9.26 10.93
C THR A 333 9.33 -8.04 11.15
N ARG A 334 10.57 -8.08 10.65
CA ARG A 334 11.45 -6.92 10.59
C ARG A 334 10.95 -5.86 9.61
N GLY A 335 10.50 -6.25 8.42
CA GLY A 335 9.90 -5.36 7.43
C GLY A 335 8.67 -4.62 7.99
N CYS A 336 7.84 -5.27 8.80
CA CYS A 336 6.69 -4.63 9.47
C CYS A 336 7.08 -3.42 10.36
N LYS A 337 8.32 -3.36 10.84
CA LYS A 337 8.82 -2.25 11.68
C LYS A 337 9.30 -1.06 10.86
N GLU A 338 9.50 -1.22 9.55
CA GLU A 338 9.91 -0.12 8.67
C GLU A 338 8.81 0.96 8.59
N GLN A 339 9.20 2.24 8.62
CA GLN A 339 8.25 3.35 8.63
C GLN A 339 7.29 3.31 7.44
N GLN A 340 7.78 2.92 6.26
CA GLN A 340 6.96 2.78 5.06
C GLN A 340 5.90 1.68 5.20
N ARG A 341 6.26 0.51 5.73
CA ARG A 341 5.29 -0.58 5.95
C ARG A 341 4.27 -0.21 6.99
N GLN A 342 4.66 0.51 8.03
CA GLN A 342 3.72 1.06 9.00
C GLN A 342 2.72 2.01 8.32
N ILE A 343 3.18 2.89 7.41
CA ILE A 343 2.28 3.74 6.63
C ILE A 343 1.31 2.90 5.78
N GLU A 344 1.84 1.94 5.01
CA GLU A 344 1.05 1.09 4.12
C GLU A 344 0.00 0.28 4.89
N MET A 345 0.37 -0.35 6.01
CA MET A 345 -0.54 -1.10 6.86
C MET A 345 -1.65 -0.23 7.49
N ASN A 346 -1.34 1.01 7.91
CA ASN A 346 -2.38 1.92 8.43
C ASN A 346 -3.31 2.41 7.30
N LEU A 347 -2.78 2.63 6.09
CA LEU A 347 -3.59 2.95 4.92
C LEU A 347 -4.53 1.79 4.56
N MET A 348 -4.04 0.54 4.63
CA MET A 348 -4.88 -0.66 4.42
C MET A 348 -6.02 -0.72 5.45
N LEU A 349 -5.76 -0.42 6.73
CA LEU A 349 -6.82 -0.39 7.76
C LEU A 349 -7.78 0.81 7.65
N GLY A 350 -7.43 1.83 6.86
CA GLY A 350 -8.17 3.10 6.83
C GLY A 350 -8.06 3.92 8.13
N ASP A 351 -7.12 3.60 9.02
CA ASP A 351 -6.90 4.33 10.29
C ASP A 351 -6.01 5.56 10.06
N ILE A 352 -6.57 6.55 9.38
CA ILE A 352 -5.91 7.81 9.09
C ILE A 352 -5.54 8.60 10.37
N PRO A 353 -6.39 8.69 11.42
CA PRO A 353 -5.99 9.29 12.70
C PRO A 353 -4.67 8.77 13.25
N ARG A 354 -4.51 7.45 13.32
CA ARG A 354 -3.29 6.82 13.82
C ARG A 354 -2.10 7.02 12.89
N LEU A 355 -2.34 6.98 11.57
CA LEU A 355 -1.31 7.28 10.58
C LEU A 355 -0.72 8.68 10.78
N LEU A 356 -1.57 9.69 11.00
CA LEU A 356 -1.12 11.05 11.26
C LEU A 356 -0.30 11.15 12.55
N ASP A 357 -0.72 10.49 13.62
CA ASP A 357 0.05 10.45 14.88
C ASP A 357 1.43 9.82 14.69
N LEU A 358 1.51 8.72 13.94
CA LEU A 358 2.78 8.03 13.66
C LEU A 358 3.71 8.93 12.86
N ILE A 359 3.21 9.53 11.77
CA ILE A 359 4.00 10.48 10.96
C ILE A 359 4.47 11.65 11.84
N TRP A 360 3.57 12.22 12.64
CA TRP A 360 3.92 13.30 13.56
C TRP A 360 5.00 12.89 14.55
N SER A 361 4.92 11.70 15.14
CA SER A 361 5.92 11.19 16.09
C SER A 361 7.32 11.04 15.50
N TRP A 362 7.43 10.85 14.18
CA TRP A 362 8.71 10.75 13.48
C TRP A 362 9.29 12.10 13.05
N ILE A 363 8.48 13.15 12.98
CA ILE A 363 8.90 14.47 12.46
C ILE A 363 8.84 15.59 13.50
N SER A 364 8.16 15.36 14.64
CA SER A 364 8.02 16.34 15.70
C SER A 364 9.39 16.76 16.25
N PRO A 365 9.57 18.02 16.69
CA PRO A 365 10.84 18.47 17.24
C PRO A 365 11.25 17.66 18.48
N SER A 366 12.56 17.48 18.73
CA SER A 366 13.03 16.92 19.99
C SER A 366 12.85 17.91 21.14
N GLU A 367 12.55 17.42 22.34
CA GLU A 367 12.34 18.24 23.54
C GLU A 367 13.63 18.92 24.05
N ASP A 368 14.82 18.49 23.59
CA ASP A 368 16.12 18.89 24.15
C ASP A 368 16.81 20.10 23.47
N GLY A 369 16.16 20.77 22.51
CA GLY A 369 16.78 21.88 21.76
C GLY A 369 16.15 23.23 22.05
N HIS A 370 16.93 24.23 22.50
CA HIS A 370 16.55 25.65 22.61
C HIS A 370 16.15 26.34 21.27
N SER A 371 15.86 25.56 20.22
CA SER A 371 15.25 26.02 18.98
C SER A 371 14.03 25.15 18.68
N ASP A 372 12.86 25.58 19.17
CA ASP A 372 11.57 24.86 19.13
C ASP A 372 11.07 24.48 17.71
N PHE A 373 11.82 24.79 16.66
CA PHE A 373 11.36 24.73 15.26
C PHE A 373 12.37 24.11 14.27
N ARG A 374 13.41 23.40 14.75
CA ARG A 374 14.26 22.65 13.83
C ARG A 374 13.52 21.38 13.39
N PRO A 375 13.37 21.09 12.09
CA PRO A 375 12.79 19.84 11.65
C PRO A 375 13.68 18.67 12.09
N HIS A 376 13.08 17.73 12.79
CA HIS A 376 13.70 16.46 13.18
C HIS A 376 13.14 15.35 12.27
N GLY A 377 13.93 14.31 12.03
CA GLY A 377 13.53 13.20 11.17
C GLY A 377 13.97 13.30 9.70
N ASP A 378 13.65 12.26 8.94
CA ASP A 378 14.07 12.12 7.54
C ASP A 378 13.36 13.14 6.63
N PRO A 379 14.10 13.91 5.80
CA PRO A 379 13.51 14.89 4.89
C PRO A 379 12.42 14.36 3.95
N GLN A 380 12.52 13.10 3.51
CA GLN A 380 11.50 12.52 2.64
C GLN A 380 10.22 12.21 3.42
N MET A 381 10.33 11.73 4.67
CA MET A 381 9.18 11.54 5.56
C MET A 381 8.42 12.84 5.82
N ILE A 382 9.12 13.94 6.12
CA ILE A 382 8.49 15.26 6.32
C ILE A 382 7.74 15.69 5.06
N ARG A 383 8.39 15.57 3.90
CA ARG A 383 7.77 15.89 2.61
C ARG A 383 6.55 15.01 2.34
N PHE A 384 6.67 13.71 2.55
CA PHE A 384 5.58 12.76 2.34
C PHE A 384 4.38 13.08 3.22
N GLY A 385 4.59 13.27 4.52
CA GLY A 385 3.55 13.63 5.47
C GLY A 385 2.78 14.87 5.03
N ALA A 386 3.48 15.94 4.63
CA ALA A 386 2.84 17.16 4.13
C ALA A 386 1.98 16.91 2.88
N HIS A 387 2.50 16.19 1.89
CA HIS A 387 1.75 15.91 0.67
C HIS A 387 0.56 14.96 0.93
N LEU A 388 0.73 13.96 1.81
CA LEU A 388 -0.34 13.07 2.23
C LEU A 388 -1.47 13.87 2.89
N VAL A 389 -1.14 14.79 3.79
CA VAL A 389 -2.12 15.66 4.44
C VAL A 389 -2.92 16.47 3.41
N LEU A 390 -2.25 17.07 2.42
CA LEU A 390 -2.94 17.82 1.36
C LEU A 390 -3.87 16.94 0.52
N VAL A 391 -3.41 15.74 0.12
CA VAL A 391 -4.22 14.79 -0.65
C VAL A 391 -5.43 14.31 0.15
N LEU A 392 -5.25 13.98 1.42
CA LEU A 392 -6.34 13.55 2.30
C LEU A 392 -7.37 14.68 2.52
N ARG A 393 -6.93 15.94 2.70
CA ARG A 393 -7.84 17.10 2.80
C ARG A 393 -8.66 17.28 1.52
N TYR A 394 -8.04 17.07 0.37
CA TYR A 394 -8.70 17.17 -0.93
C TYR A 394 -9.70 16.03 -1.18
N LEU A 395 -9.31 14.78 -0.93
CA LEU A 395 -10.14 13.61 -1.22
C LEU A 395 -11.29 13.43 -0.21
N LEU A 396 -11.06 13.79 1.06
CA LEU A 396 -12.00 13.52 2.15
C LEU A 396 -12.81 14.74 2.59
N SER A 397 -12.71 15.88 1.90
CA SER A 397 -13.30 17.17 2.32
C SER A 397 -14.77 17.06 2.76
N ASP A 398 -15.54 16.21 2.10
CA ASP A 398 -16.99 16.08 2.25
C ASP A 398 -17.41 14.84 3.08
N GLN A 399 -16.47 13.93 3.38
CA GLN A 399 -16.75 12.62 3.99
C GLN A 399 -16.24 12.50 5.44
N MET A 400 -15.61 13.54 5.99
CA MET A 400 -15.03 13.46 7.34
C MET A 400 -16.08 13.62 8.45
N ARG A 401 -16.19 12.63 9.34
CA ARG A 401 -16.84 12.78 10.66
C ARG A 401 -16.12 13.85 11.48
N ASP A 402 -16.83 14.57 12.35
CA ASP A 402 -16.32 15.74 13.08
C ASP A 402 -15.00 15.49 13.84
N ALA A 403 -14.90 14.39 14.59
CA ALA A 403 -13.69 14.04 15.33
C ALA A 403 -12.48 13.73 14.41
N PHE A 404 -12.73 13.12 13.25
CA PHE A 404 -11.68 12.86 12.27
C PHE A 404 -11.21 14.15 11.61
N ARG A 405 -12.16 15.03 11.26
CA ARG A 405 -11.89 16.37 10.74
C ARG A 405 -11.04 17.19 11.72
N GLU A 406 -11.39 17.20 13.00
CA GLU A 406 -10.62 17.91 14.02
C GLU A 406 -9.17 17.44 14.08
N LYS A 407 -8.95 16.11 14.11
CA LYS A 407 -7.60 15.55 14.13
C LYS A 407 -6.81 15.84 12.85
N MET A 408 -7.48 15.75 11.70
CA MET A 408 -6.91 16.09 10.40
C MET A 408 -6.48 17.56 10.31
N MET A 409 -7.24 18.46 10.94
CA MET A 409 -6.89 19.88 11.00
C MET A 409 -5.77 20.12 12.01
N THR A 410 -5.85 19.56 13.21
CA THR A 410 -4.86 19.79 14.28
C THR A 410 -3.50 19.18 13.96
N VAL A 411 -3.41 17.85 13.78
CA VAL A 411 -2.15 17.15 13.50
C VAL A 411 -1.68 17.45 12.08
N GLY A 412 -2.59 17.55 11.12
CA GLY A 412 -2.25 17.92 9.75
C GLY A 412 -1.63 19.31 9.65
N ASP A 413 -2.11 20.29 10.41
CA ASP A 413 -1.50 21.63 10.46
C ASP A 413 -0.10 21.59 11.08
N LEU A 414 0.13 20.76 12.10
CA LEU A 414 1.47 20.57 12.67
C LEU A 414 2.45 20.00 11.64
N ILE A 415 2.03 18.99 10.88
CA ILE A 415 2.85 18.38 9.82
C ILE A 415 3.16 19.39 8.71
N LEU A 416 2.15 20.13 8.23
CA LEU A 416 2.32 21.16 7.20
C LEU A 416 3.21 22.31 7.68
N HIS A 417 3.02 22.76 8.92
CA HIS A 417 3.87 23.76 9.56
C HIS A 417 5.33 23.28 9.60
N MET A 418 5.57 22.03 10.00
CA MET A 418 6.90 21.44 10.05
C MET A 418 7.57 21.44 8.67
N TYR A 419 6.83 21.07 7.62
CA TYR A 419 7.37 21.07 6.27
C TYR A 419 7.65 22.47 5.74
N ALA A 420 6.81 23.45 6.04
CA ALA A 420 7.06 24.85 5.71
C ALA A 420 8.33 25.38 6.40
N MET A 421 8.51 25.07 7.70
CA MET A 421 9.75 25.38 8.43
C MET A 421 10.97 24.65 7.85
N PHE A 422 10.81 23.40 7.39
CA PHE A 422 11.86 22.66 6.69
C PHE A 422 12.28 23.36 5.38
N LEU A 423 11.33 23.74 4.54
CA LEU A 423 11.60 24.48 3.28
C LEU A 423 12.33 25.80 3.57
N PHE A 424 11.87 26.53 4.58
CA PHE A 424 12.50 27.75 5.04
C PHE A 424 13.95 27.53 5.54
N SER A 425 14.20 26.44 6.27
CA SER A 425 15.56 26.08 6.72
C SER A 425 16.50 25.73 5.55
N LYS A 426 15.95 25.28 4.43
CA LYS A 426 16.67 24.94 3.20
C LYS A 426 16.77 26.08 2.19
N GLN A 427 16.37 27.30 2.58
CA GLN A 427 16.40 28.50 1.72
C GLN A 427 15.51 28.38 0.47
N HIS A 428 14.39 27.67 0.62
CA HIS A 428 13.33 27.58 -0.38
C HIS A 428 12.13 28.44 0.06
N GLU A 429 12.39 29.72 0.37
CA GLU A 429 11.37 30.64 0.86
C GLU A 429 10.21 30.81 -0.13
N GLU A 430 10.48 30.71 -1.43
CA GLU A 430 9.47 30.82 -2.49
C GLU A 430 8.37 29.75 -2.43
N LEU A 431 8.63 28.58 -1.83
CA LEU A 431 7.66 27.48 -1.76
C LEU A 431 6.81 27.50 -0.49
N VAL A 432 7.16 28.32 0.50
CA VAL A 432 6.53 28.30 1.84
C VAL A 432 5.03 28.61 1.76
N GLY A 433 4.65 29.58 0.95
CA GLY A 433 3.29 30.11 0.87
C GLY A 433 2.25 29.10 0.42
N ILE A 434 2.64 28.20 -0.49
CA ILE A 434 1.78 27.11 -0.96
C ILE A 434 1.32 26.24 0.23
N TYR A 435 2.22 25.95 1.18
CA TYR A 435 1.90 25.10 2.33
C TYR A 435 1.33 25.90 3.50
N ALA A 436 1.86 27.09 3.76
CA ALA A 436 1.41 27.95 4.86
C ALA A 436 -0.05 28.40 4.67
N SER A 437 -0.48 28.67 3.42
CA SER A 437 -1.87 29.03 3.09
C SER A 437 -2.90 27.93 3.38
N GLN A 438 -2.44 26.69 3.62
CA GLN A 438 -3.30 25.55 3.95
C GLN A 438 -3.50 25.39 5.46
N LEU A 439 -2.78 26.15 6.30
CA LEU A 439 -2.88 26.12 7.75
C LEU A 439 -4.10 26.91 8.25
N ALA A 440 -4.57 26.61 9.45
CA ALA A 440 -5.51 27.49 10.16
C ALA A 440 -4.96 28.92 10.28
N ARG A 441 -5.85 29.92 10.20
CA ARG A 441 -5.53 31.36 10.24
C ARG A 441 -4.42 31.73 11.22
N HIS A 442 -4.59 31.41 12.50
CA HIS A 442 -3.63 31.76 13.55
C HIS A 442 -2.23 31.16 13.30
N ARG A 443 -2.15 29.87 12.92
CA ARG A 443 -0.88 29.19 12.64
C ARG A 443 -0.19 29.75 11.39
N CYS A 444 -0.96 30.06 10.35
CA CYS A 444 -0.43 30.68 9.14
C CYS A 444 0.22 32.03 9.45
N ILE A 445 -0.48 32.88 10.21
CA ILE A 445 0.00 34.21 10.57
C ILE A 445 1.26 34.10 11.43
N ASP A 446 1.22 33.31 12.50
CA ASP A 446 2.34 33.14 13.41
C ASP A 446 3.58 32.58 12.71
N LEU A 447 3.40 31.67 11.76
CA LEU A 447 4.48 31.09 10.95
C LEU A 447 5.19 32.17 10.11
N PHE A 448 4.44 32.98 9.36
CA PHE A 448 5.04 34.04 8.55
C PHE A 448 5.70 35.11 9.42
N VAL A 449 5.06 35.52 10.53
CA VAL A 449 5.63 36.46 11.48
C VAL A 449 6.97 35.95 12.00
N HIS A 450 7.03 34.69 12.42
CA HIS A 450 8.26 34.06 12.89
C HIS A 450 9.36 34.02 11.82
N MET A 451 9.03 33.60 10.59
CA MET A 451 9.98 33.54 9.48
C MET A 451 10.53 34.92 9.09
N MET A 452 9.68 35.95 9.08
CA MET A 452 10.07 37.33 8.80
C MET A 452 11.01 37.87 9.89
N GLU A 453 10.75 37.56 11.16
CA GLU A 453 11.63 37.90 12.28
C GLU A 453 13.01 37.24 12.15
N LEU A 454 13.05 35.95 11.82
CA LEU A 454 14.30 35.19 11.64
C LEU A 454 15.15 35.72 10.48
N ARG A 455 14.55 36.39 9.50
CA ARG A 455 15.23 36.88 8.28
C ARG A 455 15.46 38.38 8.27
N LEU A 456 15.23 39.08 9.39
CA LEU A 456 15.48 40.53 9.49
C LEU A 456 16.89 40.92 9.05
N ASN A 457 17.91 40.14 9.44
CA ASN A 457 19.32 40.38 9.12
C ASN A 457 19.77 39.81 7.76
N SER A 458 18.85 39.20 7.00
CA SER A 458 19.17 38.60 5.70
C SER A 458 19.17 39.62 4.57
N SER A 459 19.73 39.24 3.41
CA SER A 459 19.77 40.09 2.22
C SER A 459 18.36 40.52 1.79
N VAL A 460 18.27 41.68 1.12
CA VAL A 460 16.99 42.19 0.57
C VAL A 460 16.33 41.15 -0.34
N HIS A 461 17.12 40.41 -1.12
CA HIS A 461 16.61 39.36 -2.00
C HIS A 461 15.90 38.23 -1.24
N ILE A 462 16.49 37.72 -0.15
CA ILE A 462 15.87 36.65 0.65
C ILE A 462 14.59 37.14 1.33
N ARG A 463 14.61 38.37 1.87
CA ARG A 463 13.42 38.98 2.45
C ARG A 463 12.32 39.16 1.40
N TYR A 464 12.67 39.61 0.20
CA TYR A 464 11.72 39.74 -0.90
C TYR A 464 11.07 38.40 -1.28
N LYS A 465 11.81 37.28 -1.28
CA LYS A 465 11.23 35.94 -1.52
C LYS A 465 10.13 35.58 -0.51
N ILE A 466 10.33 35.86 0.78
CA ILE A 466 9.33 35.58 1.83
C ILE A 466 8.11 36.46 1.64
N PHE A 467 8.33 37.75 1.37
CA PHE A 467 7.27 38.70 1.06
C PHE A 467 6.44 38.21 -0.13
N LEU A 468 7.09 37.85 -1.24
CA LEU A 468 6.45 37.30 -2.44
C LEU A 468 5.64 36.05 -2.12
N SER A 469 6.25 35.12 -1.39
CA SER A 469 5.59 33.87 -1.02
C SER A 469 4.34 34.09 -0.16
N ALA A 470 4.28 35.13 0.67
CA ALA A 470 3.08 35.44 1.44
C ALA A 470 1.98 36.04 0.56
N ILE A 471 2.32 37.03 -0.27
CA ILE A 471 1.34 37.80 -1.05
C ILE A 471 0.80 37.05 -2.28
N GLU A 472 1.54 36.05 -2.78
CA GLU A 472 1.09 35.21 -3.90
C GLU A 472 -0.01 34.22 -3.48
N TYR A 473 0.04 33.73 -2.22
CA TYR A 473 -0.83 32.65 -1.74
C TYR A 473 -1.84 33.08 -0.67
N LEU A 474 -1.71 34.27 -0.09
CA LEU A 474 -2.64 34.79 0.91
C LEU A 474 -3.44 35.97 0.37
N PRO A 475 -4.73 36.10 0.75
CA PRO A 475 -5.49 37.30 0.48
C PRO A 475 -4.85 38.51 1.16
N CYS A 476 -4.93 39.65 0.49
CA CYS A 476 -4.32 40.87 0.98
C CYS A 476 -5.06 41.49 2.16
N SER A 477 -6.38 41.32 2.23
CA SER A 477 -7.23 41.81 3.30
C SER A 477 -8.15 40.70 3.81
N PRO A 478 -8.67 40.82 5.05
CA PRO A 478 -9.61 39.86 5.59
C PRO A 478 -10.86 39.80 4.71
N GLY A 479 -11.21 38.59 4.25
CA GLY A 479 -12.40 38.33 3.45
C GLY A 479 -13.11 37.06 3.90
N ASP A 480 -12.35 35.99 4.10
CA ASP A 480 -12.79 34.75 4.75
C ASP A 480 -12.12 34.65 6.13
N ASP A 481 -12.92 34.63 7.20
CA ASP A 481 -12.42 34.59 8.58
C ASP A 481 -11.64 33.32 8.92
N SER A 482 -11.74 32.27 8.08
CA SER A 482 -11.07 30.99 8.27
C SER A 482 -9.60 30.98 7.81
N LYS A 483 -9.17 31.95 6.98
CA LYS A 483 -7.83 31.99 6.38
C LYS A 483 -6.97 33.15 6.89
N GLY A 484 -5.66 32.94 6.92
CA GLY A 484 -4.68 33.99 7.18
C GLY A 484 -4.68 35.03 6.06
N ASN A 485 -4.37 36.28 6.41
CA ASN A 485 -4.25 37.38 5.45
C ASN A 485 -2.93 38.13 5.66
N PHE A 486 -2.45 38.77 4.60
CA PHE A 486 -1.16 39.46 4.62
C PHE A 486 -1.16 40.71 5.52
N GLU A 487 -2.29 41.41 5.59
CA GLU A 487 -2.46 42.63 6.39
C GLU A 487 -2.22 42.39 7.89
N GLU A 488 -2.76 41.29 8.41
CA GLU A 488 -2.63 40.85 9.81
C GLU A 488 -1.20 40.36 10.14
N ILE A 489 -0.52 39.70 9.18
CA ILE A 489 0.90 39.34 9.33
C ILE A 489 1.74 40.59 9.56
N ILE A 490 1.58 41.59 8.69
CA ILE A 490 2.33 42.85 8.78
C ILE A 490 2.02 43.60 10.08
N GLU A 491 0.75 43.67 10.49
CA GLU A 491 0.38 44.27 11.79
C GLU A 491 1.05 43.55 12.95
N ARG A 492 1.06 42.21 12.94
CA ARG A 492 1.65 41.42 14.01
C ARG A 492 3.17 41.58 14.06
N VAL A 493 3.87 41.60 12.92
CA VAL A 493 5.32 41.86 12.87
C VAL A 493 5.64 43.26 13.40
N LEU A 494 4.89 44.28 12.99
CA LEU A 494 5.07 45.66 13.47
C LEU A 494 4.79 45.77 14.98
N SER A 495 3.72 45.13 15.46
CA SER A 495 3.38 45.09 16.89
C SER A 495 4.47 44.41 17.71
N ARG A 496 4.94 43.21 17.31
CA ARG A 496 5.99 42.47 18.04
C ARG A 496 7.34 43.18 18.04
N SER A 497 7.62 44.01 17.03
CA SER A 497 8.81 44.88 17.03
C SER A 497 8.76 45.99 18.10
N ARG A 498 7.56 46.31 18.60
CA ARG A 498 7.32 47.30 19.65
C ARG A 498 7.23 46.68 21.05
N GLU A 499 7.01 45.37 21.14
CA GLU A 499 6.99 44.62 22.40
C GLU A 499 8.40 44.55 23.00
N VAL A 500 8.59 45.15 24.17
CA VAL A 500 9.86 45.07 24.92
C VAL A 500 9.94 43.67 25.55
N LYS A 501 10.86 42.81 25.09
CA LYS A 501 11.08 41.49 25.70
C LYS A 501 11.62 41.64 27.13
N VAL A 502 10.77 41.42 28.12
CA VAL A 502 11.08 41.54 29.57
C VAL A 502 12.18 40.55 30.05
N GLY A 503 12.56 39.56 29.24
CA GLY A 503 13.49 38.48 29.62
C GLY A 503 15.00 38.73 29.45
N LYS A 504 15.45 39.89 28.99
CA LYS A 504 16.88 40.27 28.98
C LYS A 504 17.10 41.62 29.67
N TYR A 505 16.60 41.76 30.89
CA TYR A 505 17.11 42.79 31.80
C TYR A 505 18.49 42.36 32.28
N ASP A 506 19.48 42.47 31.41
CA ASP A 506 20.87 42.45 31.84
C ASP A 506 21.13 43.83 32.47
N LYS A 507 21.09 43.90 33.80
CA LYS A 507 21.29 45.12 34.60
C LYS A 507 22.64 45.81 34.34
N THR A 508 23.48 45.21 33.49
CA THR A 508 24.81 45.64 33.10
C THR A 508 24.89 46.33 31.73
N SER A 509 23.83 46.31 30.90
CA SER A 509 23.84 46.92 29.57
C SER A 509 23.35 48.38 29.58
N ASP A 510 24.09 49.25 28.88
CA ASP A 510 23.80 50.68 28.74
C ASP A 510 22.41 50.93 28.15
N VAL A 511 21.60 51.75 28.82
CA VAL A 511 20.24 52.15 28.41
C VAL A 511 20.23 52.76 27.01
N ALA A 512 21.28 53.49 26.64
CA ALA A 512 21.43 54.07 25.30
C ALA A 512 21.62 52.99 24.23
N GLU A 513 22.41 51.96 24.52
CA GLU A 513 22.66 50.83 23.61
C GLU A 513 21.39 49.98 23.43
N GLN A 514 20.62 49.76 24.49
CA GLN A 514 19.32 49.10 24.41
C GLN A 514 18.33 49.89 23.54
N HIS A 515 18.25 51.22 23.71
CA HIS A 515 17.39 52.07 22.88
C HIS A 515 17.82 52.06 21.42
N ARG A 516 19.14 52.02 21.15
CA ARG A 516 19.70 51.91 19.80
C ARG A 516 19.31 50.59 19.14
N LEU A 517 19.42 49.46 19.85
CA LEU A 517 19.06 48.14 19.32
C LEU A 517 17.55 48.01 19.04
N LEU A 518 16.70 48.53 19.93
CA LEU A 518 15.25 48.58 19.70
C LEU A 518 14.88 49.48 18.51
N SER A 519 15.54 50.63 18.36
CA SER A 519 15.34 51.54 17.22
C SER A 519 15.80 50.90 15.91
N LEU A 520 16.92 50.18 15.93
CA LEU A 520 17.42 49.42 14.79
C LEU A 520 16.41 48.33 14.38
N GLN A 521 15.89 47.55 15.32
CA GLN A 521 14.90 46.51 15.03
C GLN A 521 13.61 47.09 14.43
N LYS A 522 13.10 48.20 14.96
CA LYS A 522 11.95 48.93 14.39
C LYS A 522 12.22 49.39 12.96
N ALA A 523 13.39 49.99 12.71
CA ALA A 523 13.78 50.46 11.38
C ALA A 523 13.92 49.30 10.37
N MET A 524 14.43 48.14 10.82
CA MET A 524 14.57 46.96 9.96
C MET A 524 13.22 46.35 9.58
N VAL A 525 12.25 46.35 10.49
CA VAL A 525 10.90 45.84 10.22
C VAL A 525 10.13 46.73 9.23
N ILE A 526 10.33 48.06 9.26
CA ILE A 526 9.72 48.97 8.28
C ILE A 526 10.09 48.61 6.84
N GLN A 527 11.26 47.99 6.61
CA GLN A 527 11.69 47.60 5.27
C GLN A 527 10.73 46.59 4.60
N TRP A 528 9.96 45.82 5.37
CA TRP A 528 8.90 44.95 4.84
C TRP A 528 7.77 45.74 4.16
N LEU A 529 7.52 46.98 4.60
CA LEU A 529 6.52 47.88 4.01
C LEU A 529 7.00 48.56 2.72
N CYS A 530 8.30 48.49 2.43
CA CYS A 530 8.89 49.11 1.25
C CYS A 530 8.91 48.18 0.03
N PHE A 531 8.51 46.92 0.18
CA PHE A 531 8.43 46.00 -0.94
C PHE A 531 7.25 46.29 -1.84
N THR A 532 7.49 46.20 -3.16
CA THR A 532 6.45 46.35 -4.17
C THR A 532 6.04 44.96 -4.69
N PRO A 533 4.76 44.59 -4.60
CA PRO A 533 4.25 43.37 -5.23
C PRO A 533 4.44 43.42 -6.76
N PRO A 534 4.79 42.29 -7.39
CA PRO A 534 4.79 42.15 -8.84
C PRO A 534 3.41 42.51 -9.44
N SER A 535 3.42 43.07 -10.65
CA SER A 535 2.19 43.42 -11.37
C SER A 535 1.32 42.23 -11.75
N THR A 536 1.84 41.01 -11.63
CA THR A 536 1.14 39.74 -11.88
C THR A 536 0.22 39.33 -10.73
N ILE A 537 0.34 39.95 -9.56
CA ILE A 537 -0.46 39.61 -8.38
C ILE A 537 -1.76 40.41 -8.40
N ASN A 538 -2.88 39.72 -8.12
CA ASN A 538 -4.17 40.37 -7.96
C ASN A 538 -4.11 41.45 -6.88
N ASP A 539 -4.73 42.61 -7.12
CA ASP A 539 -4.74 43.75 -6.20
C ASP A 539 -3.37 44.39 -5.88
N ALA A 540 -2.30 44.09 -6.64
CA ALA A 540 -0.95 44.63 -6.41
C ALA A 540 -0.90 46.16 -6.18
N LYS A 541 -1.72 46.93 -6.92
CA LYS A 541 -1.83 48.39 -6.76
C LYS A 541 -2.42 48.78 -5.40
N ILE A 542 -3.47 48.07 -4.96
CA ILE A 542 -4.14 48.31 -3.68
C ILE A 542 -3.20 47.97 -2.52
N VAL A 543 -2.48 46.85 -2.63
CA VAL A 543 -1.51 46.43 -1.61
C VAL A 543 -0.35 47.42 -1.51
N SER A 544 0.19 47.85 -2.65
CA SER A 544 1.26 48.86 -2.68
C SER A 544 0.82 50.16 -2.00
N ALA A 545 -0.40 50.63 -2.28
CA ALA A 545 -0.95 51.82 -1.65
C ALA A 545 -1.14 51.66 -0.13
N LYS A 546 -1.64 50.50 0.32
CA LYS A 546 -1.80 50.19 1.75
C LYS A 546 -0.47 50.10 2.50
N LEU A 547 0.53 49.43 1.92
CA LEU A 547 1.86 49.32 2.51
C LEU A 547 2.54 50.69 2.62
N LEU A 548 2.42 51.51 1.57
CA LEU A 548 2.94 52.89 1.57
C LEU A 548 2.25 53.75 2.65
N LEU A 549 0.91 53.69 2.74
CA LEU A 549 0.16 54.42 3.76
C LEU A 549 0.61 54.01 5.17
N ARG A 550 0.78 52.71 5.42
CA ARG A 550 1.28 52.20 6.71
C ARG A 550 2.71 52.64 6.98
N ALA A 551 3.59 52.64 5.99
CA ALA A 551 4.96 53.12 6.14
C ALA A 551 5.00 54.60 6.53
N LEU A 552 4.11 55.42 5.98
CA LEU A 552 3.98 56.84 6.33
C LEU A 552 3.41 57.05 7.74
N MET A 553 2.50 56.20 8.18
CA MET A 553 1.94 56.22 9.54
C MET A 553 2.90 55.64 10.60
N HIS A 554 3.88 54.83 10.20
CA HIS A 554 4.84 54.17 11.09
C HIS A 554 6.07 55.05 11.43
N ARG A 555 5.93 56.38 11.38
CA ARG A 555 6.98 57.33 11.82
C ARG A 555 7.09 57.43 13.33
#